data_AF-A0A356M4L1-F1
#
_entry.id   AF-A0A356M4L1-F1
#
_cell.length_a   1.000
_cell.length_b   1.000
_cell.length_c   1.000
_cell.angle_alpha   90.00
_cell.angle_beta   90.00
_cell.angle_gamma   90.00
#
_symmetry.space_group_name_H-M   'P 1'
#
loop_
_entity.id
_entity.type
_entity.pdbx_description
1 polymer ?
#
loop_
_entity_poly.entity_id
_entity_poly.type
_entity_poly.pdbx_seq_one_letter_code
_entity_poly.pdbx_strand_id
1 'polypeptide(L)'
;MKRFKPGRIILFALPIILLLTGIALVASAVSFNYQYNRFKVEFASSVAYAQENNSLRAEDRGLSVRVTPRNAAGLYTEVVNSGISKKISELPVREYIRLDFGNGDRMRIWPGNSASLYIDFVTAEGYAISFLTSESGRYEDIERIVSAEGSAGANESWDAGDQ
;
A
#
# COMPACT_ATOMS: atom_id res chain seq x y z
N MET A 1 -11.10 37.86 47.04
CA MET A 1 -10.79 37.28 45.71
C MET A 1 -9.50 36.48 45.78
N LYS A 2 -9.55 35.14 45.65
CA LYS A 2 -8.33 34.30 45.61
C LYS A 2 -7.58 34.59 44.30
N ARG A 3 -6.41 35.23 44.40
CA ARG A 3 -5.46 35.40 43.29
C ARG A 3 -5.05 34.00 42.79
N PHE A 4 -5.66 33.56 41.69
CA PHE A 4 -5.26 32.34 41.00
C PHE A 4 -3.82 32.50 40.51
N LYS A 5 -2.90 31.70 41.04
CA LYS A 5 -1.49 31.71 40.62
C LYS A 5 -1.35 30.77 39.41
N PRO A 6 -1.14 31.27 38.19
CA PRO A 6 -1.12 30.45 36.97
C PRO A 6 -0.10 29.31 37.02
N GLY A 7 1.01 29.48 37.74
CA GLY A 7 2.04 28.45 37.91
C GLY A 7 1.58 27.15 38.61
N ARG A 8 0.49 27.18 39.41
CA ARG A 8 -0.06 25.96 40.01
C ARG A 8 -0.96 25.18 39.04
N ILE A 9 -1.63 25.84 38.11
CA ILE A 9 -2.45 25.17 37.08
C ILE A 9 -1.52 24.45 36.08
N ILE A 10 -0.43 25.10 35.68
CA ILE A 10 0.54 24.54 34.74
C ILE A 10 1.20 23.26 35.29
N LEU A 11 1.51 23.22 36.60
CA LEU A 11 2.16 22.08 37.24
C LEU A 11 1.28 20.81 37.27
N PHE A 12 -0.05 20.96 37.40
CA PHE A 12 -0.99 19.83 37.36
C PHE A 12 -1.48 19.52 35.94
N ALA A 13 -1.49 20.49 35.03
CA ALA A 13 -1.90 20.28 33.65
C ALA A 13 -0.83 19.53 32.83
N LEU A 14 0.46 19.77 33.09
CA LEU A 14 1.57 19.14 32.36
C LEU A 14 1.54 17.59 32.37
N PRO A 15 1.41 16.89 33.52
CA PRO A 15 1.36 15.43 33.53
C PRO A 15 0.14 14.87 32.80
N ILE A 16 -0.99 15.58 32.85
CA ILE A 16 -2.21 15.19 32.12
C ILE A 16 -2.00 15.33 30.60
N ILE A 17 -1.40 16.43 30.15
CA ILE A 17 -1.07 16.65 28.74
C ILE A 17 -0.11 15.57 28.24
N LEU A 18 0.94 15.25 28.99
CA LEU A 18 1.89 14.19 28.64
C LEU A 18 1.20 12.81 28.58
N LEU A 19 0.33 12.51 29.54
CA LEU A 19 -0.45 11.26 29.53
C LEU A 19 -1.34 11.15 28.30
N LEU A 20 -2.12 12.20 27.99
CA LEU A 20 -3.00 12.23 26.81
C LEU A 20 -2.21 12.13 25.50
N THR A 21 -1.05 12.78 25.44
CA THR A 21 -0.15 12.71 24.29
C THR A 21 0.39 11.30 24.11
N GLY A 22 0.82 10.65 25.20
CA GLY A 22 1.24 9.25 25.18
C GLY A 22 0.14 8.31 24.70
N ILE A 23 -1.08 8.47 25.21
CA ILE A 23 -2.24 7.68 24.78
C ILE A 23 -2.52 7.90 23.28
N ALA A 24 -2.49 9.14 22.81
CA ALA A 24 -2.72 9.45 21.39
C ALA A 24 -1.65 8.83 20.47
N LEU A 25 -0.38 8.84 20.88
CA LEU A 25 0.71 8.21 20.13
C LEU A 25 0.53 6.69 20.04
N VAL A 26 0.19 6.04 21.16
CA VAL A 26 -0.09 4.60 21.19
C VAL A 26 -1.29 4.25 20.33
N ALA A 27 -2.39 5.00 20.44
CA ALA A 27 -3.59 4.79 19.63
C ALA A 27 -3.31 4.96 18.13
N SER A 28 -2.51 5.96 17.76
CA SER A 28 -2.08 6.18 16.38
C SER A 28 -1.24 5.01 15.86
N ALA A 29 -0.27 4.52 16.65
CA ALA A 29 0.56 3.38 16.28
C ALA A 29 -0.27 2.08 16.13
N VAL A 30 -1.22 1.84 17.03
CA VAL A 30 -2.14 0.69 16.94
C VAL A 30 -3.02 0.78 15.70
N SER A 31 -3.61 1.94 15.42
CA SER A 31 -4.43 2.17 14.22
C SER A 31 -3.62 1.97 12.94
N PHE A 32 -2.38 2.44 12.90
CA PHE A 32 -1.48 2.25 11.77
C PHE A 32 -1.18 0.77 11.52
N ASN A 33 -0.81 0.02 12.58
CA ASN A 33 -0.55 -1.42 12.47
C ASN A 33 -1.79 -2.22 12.06
N TYR A 34 -2.96 -1.87 12.60
CA TYR A 34 -4.22 -2.51 12.21
C TYR A 34 -4.50 -2.32 10.72
N GLN A 35 -4.35 -1.09 10.22
CA GLN A 35 -4.60 -0.79 8.81
C GLN A 35 -3.60 -1.47 7.88
N TYR A 36 -2.32 -1.54 8.25
CA TYR A 36 -1.33 -2.26 7.46
C TYR A 36 -1.54 -3.78 7.47
N ASN A 37 -1.92 -4.35 8.62
CA ASN A 37 -2.26 -5.77 8.69
C ASN A 37 -3.50 -6.08 7.87
N ARG A 38 -4.52 -5.22 7.91
CA ARG A 38 -5.69 -5.35 7.03
C ARG A 38 -5.28 -5.30 5.57
N PHE A 39 -4.47 -4.31 5.16
CA PHE A 39 -3.93 -4.24 3.81
C PHE A 39 -3.29 -5.55 3.36
N LYS A 40 -2.40 -6.15 4.17
CA LYS A 40 -1.74 -7.42 3.82
C LYS A 40 -2.74 -8.55 3.60
N VAL A 41 -3.78 -8.64 4.44
CA VAL A 41 -4.82 -9.68 4.33
C VAL A 41 -5.65 -9.48 3.06
N GLU A 42 -6.13 -8.26 2.82
CA GLU A 42 -6.95 -7.94 1.66
C GLU A 42 -6.14 -8.14 0.36
N PHE A 43 -4.91 -7.64 0.31
CA PHE A 43 -4.02 -7.81 -0.84
C PHE A 43 -3.65 -9.28 -1.10
N ALA A 44 -3.39 -10.07 -0.05
CA ALA A 44 -3.19 -11.52 -0.20
C ALA A 44 -4.44 -12.19 -0.79
N SER A 45 -5.62 -11.77 -0.36
CA SER A 45 -6.90 -12.27 -0.88
C SER A 45 -7.08 -11.92 -2.36
N SER A 46 -6.81 -10.66 -2.75
CA SER A 46 -6.89 -10.23 -4.15
C SER A 46 -5.90 -10.98 -5.05
N VAL A 47 -4.67 -11.20 -4.57
CA VAL A 47 -3.64 -11.98 -5.28
C VAL A 47 -4.09 -13.43 -5.43
N ALA A 48 -4.57 -14.07 -4.35
CA ALA A 48 -5.04 -15.45 -4.40
C ALA A 48 -6.21 -15.61 -5.38
N TYR A 49 -7.19 -14.71 -5.32
CA TYR A 49 -8.29 -14.68 -6.27
C TYR A 49 -7.78 -14.57 -7.71
N ALA A 50 -6.86 -13.64 -7.96
CA ALA A 50 -6.37 -13.38 -9.29
C ALA A 50 -5.51 -14.53 -9.85
N GLN A 51 -4.82 -15.27 -8.97
CA GLN A 51 -4.13 -16.50 -9.32
C GLN A 51 -5.09 -17.64 -9.67
N GLU A 52 -6.18 -17.81 -8.89
CA GLU A 52 -7.19 -18.84 -9.11
C GLU A 52 -7.97 -18.61 -10.42
N ASN A 53 -8.24 -17.34 -10.76
CA ASN A 53 -9.04 -16.95 -11.92
C ASN A 53 -8.20 -16.50 -13.13
N ASN A 54 -6.86 -16.56 -13.02
CA ASN A 54 -5.93 -16.06 -14.03
C ASN A 54 -6.26 -14.62 -14.51
N SER A 55 -6.61 -13.75 -13.57
CA SER A 55 -7.23 -12.44 -13.83
C SER A 55 -6.38 -11.24 -13.43
N LEU A 56 -5.16 -11.46 -12.91
CA LEU A 56 -4.28 -10.34 -12.55
C LEU A 56 -3.79 -9.65 -13.81
N ARG A 57 -4.30 -8.45 -14.06
CA ARG A 57 -3.89 -7.59 -15.16
C ARG A 57 -2.99 -6.49 -14.63
N ALA A 58 -1.83 -6.33 -15.26
CA ALA A 58 -0.95 -5.19 -15.02
C ALA A 58 -0.91 -4.29 -16.26
N GLU A 59 -1.05 -2.98 -16.05
CA GLU A 59 -0.85 -1.96 -17.07
C GLU A 59 0.33 -1.07 -16.69
N ASP A 60 1.30 -0.92 -17.58
CA ASP A 60 2.45 -0.03 -17.42
C ASP A 60 2.78 0.65 -18.76
N ARG A 61 2.83 1.99 -18.79
CA ARG A 61 3.11 2.80 -19.99
C ARG A 61 2.40 2.35 -21.28
N GLY A 62 1.14 1.91 -21.16
CA GLY A 62 0.31 1.45 -22.27
C GLY A 62 0.52 -0.01 -22.69
N LEU A 63 1.48 -0.71 -22.09
CA LEU A 63 1.57 -2.17 -22.16
C LEU A 63 0.59 -2.78 -21.15
N SER A 64 -0.09 -3.84 -21.56
CA SER A 64 -1.06 -4.54 -20.74
C SER A 64 -0.75 -6.03 -20.79
N VAL A 65 -0.47 -6.61 -19.64
CA VAL A 65 -0.12 -8.03 -19.52
C VAL A 65 -1.00 -8.74 -18.49
N ARG A 66 -1.20 -10.02 -18.70
CA ARG A 66 -1.68 -10.95 -17.68
C ARG A 66 -0.49 -11.43 -16.88
N VAL A 67 -0.47 -11.08 -15.59
CA VAL A 67 0.61 -11.47 -14.69
C VAL A 67 0.42 -12.93 -14.32
N THR A 68 1.44 -13.76 -14.59
CA THR A 68 1.39 -15.18 -14.26
C THR A 68 1.29 -15.40 -12.75
N PRO A 69 0.77 -16.55 -12.27
CA PRO A 69 0.67 -16.83 -10.84
C PRO A 69 2.01 -16.73 -10.11
N ARG A 70 3.12 -17.11 -10.76
CA ARG A 70 4.46 -17.03 -10.17
C ARG A 70 4.92 -15.58 -10.01
N ASN A 71 4.71 -14.73 -11.02
CA ASN A 71 5.01 -13.30 -10.94
C ASN A 71 4.10 -12.59 -9.94
N ALA A 72 2.82 -12.98 -9.84
CA ALA A 72 1.88 -12.46 -8.86
C ALA A 72 2.34 -12.72 -7.40
N ALA A 73 2.88 -13.91 -7.12
CA ALA A 73 3.47 -14.21 -5.80
C ALA A 73 4.72 -13.36 -5.51
N GLY A 74 5.54 -13.11 -6.53
CA GLY A 74 6.68 -12.18 -6.46
C GLY A 74 6.24 -10.75 -6.17
N LEU A 75 5.19 -10.28 -6.85
CA LEU A 75 4.60 -8.97 -6.64
C LEU A 75 4.11 -8.77 -5.21
N TYR A 76 3.37 -9.75 -4.68
CA TYR A 76 2.92 -9.74 -3.29
C TYR A 76 4.11 -9.63 -2.32
N THR A 77 5.12 -10.48 -2.54
CA THR A 77 6.32 -10.52 -1.71
C THR A 77 7.05 -9.18 -1.72
N GLU A 78 7.26 -8.59 -2.89
CA GLU A 78 7.95 -7.31 -3.06
C GLU A 78 7.21 -6.19 -2.31
N VAL A 79 5.91 -6.03 -2.55
CA VAL A 79 5.10 -4.97 -1.93
C VAL A 79 5.01 -5.15 -0.40
N VAL A 80 4.84 -6.37 0.11
CA VAL A 80 4.74 -6.61 1.55
C VAL A 80 6.09 -6.47 2.26
N ASN A 81 7.18 -6.92 1.64
CA ASN A 81 8.53 -6.79 2.20
C ASN A 81 9.05 -5.35 2.16
N SER A 82 8.49 -4.52 1.26
CA SER A 82 8.75 -3.08 1.22
C SER A 82 8.33 -2.38 2.51
N GLY A 83 7.44 -3.00 3.30
CA GLY A 83 6.94 -2.43 4.54
C GLY A 83 6.12 -1.16 4.32
N ILE A 84 5.64 -0.57 5.41
CA ILE A 84 4.96 0.73 5.38
C ILE A 84 5.76 1.73 6.21
N SER A 85 6.05 2.88 5.62
CA SER A 85 6.70 4.00 6.31
C SER A 85 5.66 4.97 6.87
N LYS A 86 4.74 5.43 6.04
CA LYS A 86 3.68 6.38 6.45
C LYS A 86 2.46 6.26 5.57
N LYS A 87 1.29 6.59 6.13
CA LYS A 87 0.08 6.82 5.33
C LYS A 87 0.19 8.15 4.61
N ILE A 88 -0.43 8.23 3.45
CA ILE A 88 -0.47 9.46 2.65
C ILE A 88 -1.91 9.77 2.26
N SER A 89 -2.21 11.06 2.08
CA SER A 89 -3.49 11.55 1.58
C SER A 89 -3.41 12.06 0.15
N GLU A 90 -2.21 12.37 -0.33
CA GLU A 90 -1.96 12.92 -1.66
C GLU A 90 -1.10 11.95 -2.46
N LEU A 91 -1.57 11.59 -3.65
CA LEU A 91 -0.89 10.69 -4.57
C LEU A 91 -0.07 11.48 -5.59
N PRO A 92 1.07 10.93 -6.07
CA PRO A 92 1.86 11.57 -7.12
C PRO A 92 1.07 11.78 -8.42
N VAL A 93 1.21 12.95 -9.05
CA VAL A 93 0.65 13.24 -10.37
C VAL A 93 1.66 12.86 -11.46
N ARG A 94 1.91 11.56 -11.60
CA ARG A 94 2.80 10.98 -12.62
C ARG A 94 2.35 9.57 -13.01
N GLU A 95 3.02 8.96 -13.98
CA GLU A 95 2.78 7.58 -14.41
C GLU A 95 2.94 6.58 -13.25
N TYR A 96 2.15 5.52 -13.32
CA TYR A 96 2.09 4.43 -12.36
C TYR A 96 1.82 3.11 -13.05
N ILE A 97 2.22 2.03 -12.38
CA ILE A 97 1.75 0.69 -12.68
C ILE A 97 0.36 0.53 -12.09
N ARG A 98 -0.59 0.11 -12.90
CA ARG A 98 -1.94 -0.25 -12.46
C ARG A 98 -2.08 -1.76 -12.40
N LEU A 99 -2.62 -2.26 -11.31
CA LEU A 99 -3.01 -3.66 -11.14
C LEU A 99 -4.53 -3.74 -11.00
N ASP A 100 -5.15 -4.62 -11.76
CA ASP A 100 -6.55 -5.01 -11.62
C ASP A 100 -6.60 -6.51 -11.33
N PHE A 101 -7.18 -6.89 -10.20
CA PHE A 101 -7.20 -8.29 -9.74
C PHE A 101 -8.39 -9.08 -10.31
N GLY A 102 -9.32 -8.42 -11.01
CA GLY A 102 -10.49 -9.06 -11.62
C GLY A 102 -11.69 -9.27 -10.67
N ASN A 103 -11.50 -9.19 -9.35
CA ASN A 103 -12.58 -9.18 -8.35
C ASN A 103 -13.12 -7.77 -8.05
N GLY A 104 -12.66 -6.75 -8.79
CA GLY A 104 -12.95 -5.34 -8.55
C GLY A 104 -11.94 -4.62 -7.65
N ASP A 105 -11.02 -5.35 -7.02
CA ASP A 105 -9.90 -4.76 -6.30
C ASP A 105 -8.88 -4.19 -7.29
N ARG A 106 -8.24 -3.09 -6.91
CA ARG A 106 -7.25 -2.39 -7.74
C ARG A 106 -6.11 -1.88 -6.89
N MET A 107 -4.92 -1.87 -7.49
CA MET A 107 -3.74 -1.24 -6.90
C MET A 107 -3.07 -0.31 -7.91
N ARG A 108 -2.54 0.80 -7.43
CA ARG A 108 -1.68 1.71 -8.20
C ARG A 108 -0.37 1.86 -7.47
N ILE A 109 0.73 1.79 -8.23
CA ILE A 109 2.09 1.82 -7.70
C ILE A 109 2.85 2.91 -8.43
N TRP A 110 3.42 3.86 -7.69
CA TRP A 110 4.34 4.87 -8.23
C TRP A 110 5.74 4.67 -7.66
N PRO A 111 6.80 5.07 -8.39
CA PRO A 111 8.13 5.15 -7.78
C PRO A 111 8.09 6.16 -6.64
N GLY A 112 8.88 5.93 -5.59
CA GLY A 112 9.13 6.87 -4.50
C GLY A 112 10.54 7.45 -4.56
N ASN A 113 10.98 8.05 -3.45
CA ASN A 113 12.39 8.46 -3.28
C ASN A 113 13.16 7.31 -2.63
N SER A 114 14.46 7.19 -2.86
CA SER A 114 15.34 6.25 -2.12
C SER A 114 14.79 4.82 -2.01
N ALA A 115 14.35 4.21 -3.12
CA ALA A 115 13.76 2.86 -3.13
C ALA A 115 12.52 2.70 -2.23
N SER A 116 11.66 3.71 -2.19
CA SER A 116 10.28 3.57 -1.69
C SER A 116 9.29 3.50 -2.85
N LEU A 117 8.07 3.07 -2.55
CA LEU A 117 6.93 3.01 -3.45
C LEU A 117 5.78 3.79 -2.83
N TYR A 118 5.06 4.56 -3.64
CA TYR A 118 3.71 4.96 -3.26
C TYR A 118 2.76 3.86 -3.69
N ILE A 119 1.94 3.38 -2.75
CA ILE A 119 0.91 2.37 -2.98
C ILE A 119 -0.44 3.01 -2.70
N ASP A 120 -1.37 2.81 -3.63
CA ASP A 120 -2.78 3.05 -3.43
C ASP A 120 -3.54 1.76 -3.72
N PHE A 121 -4.29 1.28 -2.74
CA PHE A 121 -5.02 0.03 -2.84
C PHE A 121 -6.46 0.25 -2.45
N VAL A 122 -7.38 -0.21 -3.30
CA VAL A 122 -8.83 -0.08 -3.12
C VAL A 122 -9.46 -1.43 -3.40
N THR A 123 -10.30 -1.90 -2.48
CA THR A 123 -11.10 -3.12 -2.67
C THR A 123 -12.49 -2.80 -3.20
N ALA A 124 -13.12 -3.79 -3.83
CA ALA A 124 -14.51 -3.71 -4.26
C ALA A 124 -15.48 -3.43 -3.10
N GLU A 125 -15.14 -3.88 -1.89
CA GLU A 125 -15.92 -3.68 -0.66
C GLU A 125 -15.74 -2.28 -0.04
N GLY A 126 -14.93 -1.42 -0.66
CA GLY A 126 -14.73 -0.03 -0.22
C GLY A 126 -13.64 0.18 0.82
N TYR A 127 -12.83 -0.84 1.13
CA TYR A 127 -11.59 -0.61 1.88
C TYR A 127 -10.59 0.10 0.97
N ALA A 128 -10.04 1.22 1.45
CA ALA A 128 -9.04 1.99 0.72
C ALA A 128 -7.89 2.40 1.63
N ILE A 129 -6.67 2.27 1.12
CA ILE A 129 -5.47 2.69 1.82
C ILE A 129 -4.43 3.21 0.83
N SER A 130 -3.85 4.36 1.16
CA SER A 130 -2.72 4.92 0.42
C SER A 130 -1.54 5.14 1.38
N PHE A 131 -0.36 4.68 0.99
CA PHE A 131 0.83 4.73 1.83
C PHE A 131 2.13 4.80 1.04
N LEU A 132 3.19 5.25 1.71
CA LEU A 132 4.56 5.15 1.24
C LEU A 132 5.23 3.96 1.92
N THR A 133 5.93 3.12 1.16
CA THR A 133 6.72 2.01 1.71
C THR A 133 8.01 2.51 2.37
N SER A 134 8.71 1.62 3.07
CA SER A 134 10.09 1.90 3.49
C SER A 134 11.07 1.74 2.31
N GLU A 135 12.35 2.09 2.53
CA GLU A 135 13.43 2.15 1.52
C GLU A 135 13.93 0.76 1.04
N SER A 136 13.02 -0.20 0.92
CA SER A 136 13.28 -1.55 0.40
C SER A 136 12.41 -1.91 -0.80
N GLY A 137 11.45 -1.05 -1.18
CA GLY A 137 10.56 -1.28 -2.32
C GLY A 137 11.11 -0.67 -3.59
N ARG A 138 11.63 -1.51 -4.49
CA ARG A 138 12.26 -1.02 -5.72
C ARG A 138 11.23 -1.03 -6.84
N TYR A 139 10.92 0.15 -7.37
CA TYR A 139 9.97 0.29 -8.47
C TYR A 139 10.40 -0.52 -9.70
N GLU A 140 11.71 -0.59 -9.96
CA GLU A 140 12.32 -1.40 -11.01
C GLU A 140 12.03 -2.90 -10.86
N ASP A 141 11.96 -3.40 -9.63
CA ASP A 141 11.64 -4.81 -9.38
C ASP A 141 10.16 -5.08 -9.69
N ILE A 142 9.26 -4.14 -9.38
CA ILE A 142 7.85 -4.20 -9.77
C ILE A 142 7.72 -4.11 -11.29
N GLU A 143 8.37 -3.15 -11.96
CA GLU A 143 8.38 -3.00 -13.43
C GLU A 143 8.82 -4.31 -14.10
N ARG A 144 9.89 -4.94 -13.60
CA ARG A 144 10.36 -6.23 -14.12
C ARG A 144 9.37 -7.38 -13.87
N ILE A 145 8.67 -7.40 -12.74
CA ILE A 145 7.65 -8.42 -12.45
C ILE A 145 6.48 -8.32 -13.42
N VAL A 146 6.08 -7.09 -13.79
CA VAL A 146 4.93 -6.81 -14.65
C VAL A 146 5.28 -6.58 -16.12
N SER A 147 6.55 -6.72 -16.51
CA SER A 147 6.96 -6.65 -17.92
C SER A 147 6.49 -7.89 -18.70
N ALA A 148 6.61 -7.87 -20.02
CA ALA A 148 6.29 -9.04 -20.85
C ALA A 148 7.19 -10.25 -20.50
N GLU A 149 8.46 -10.01 -20.19
CA GLU A 149 9.43 -11.04 -19.81
C GLU A 149 9.18 -11.59 -18.41
N GLY A 150 8.63 -10.77 -17.51
CA GLY A 150 8.45 -11.09 -16.10
C GLY A 150 9.76 -11.37 -15.36
N SER A 151 9.69 -11.45 -14.02
CA SER A 151 10.89 -11.75 -13.22
C SER A 151 11.12 -13.25 -13.04
N ALA A 152 10.06 -14.06 -13.13
CA ALA A 152 10.08 -15.49 -12.90
C ALA A 152 9.55 -16.31 -14.08
N GLY A 153 9.50 -15.70 -15.27
CA GLY A 153 8.94 -16.24 -16.50
C GLY A 153 8.04 -15.22 -17.19
N ALA A 154 7.85 -15.38 -18.51
CA ALA A 154 7.09 -14.45 -19.33
C ALA A 154 5.64 -14.31 -18.84
N ASN A 155 5.16 -13.07 -18.82
CA ASN A 155 3.74 -12.75 -18.70
C ASN A 155 3.06 -12.90 -20.06
N GLU A 156 1.74 -13.09 -20.04
CA GLU A 156 0.97 -13.23 -21.27
C GLU A 156 0.49 -11.84 -21.73
N SER A 157 0.42 -11.60 -23.04
CA SER A 157 -0.23 -10.39 -23.54
C SER A 157 -1.70 -10.41 -23.12
N TRP A 158 -2.19 -9.28 -22.62
CA TRP A 158 -3.60 -9.14 -22.33
C TRP A 158 -4.33 -8.61 -23.57
N ASP A 159 -4.85 -9.51 -24.39
CA ASP A 159 -5.73 -9.12 -25.51
C ASP A 159 -7.13 -8.83 -24.97
N ALA A 160 -7.69 -7.68 -25.34
CA ALA A 160 -8.99 -7.20 -24.87
C ALA A 160 -10.20 -8.06 -25.35
N GLY A 161 -9.96 -9.23 -25.94
CA GLY A 161 -10.97 -10.11 -26.55
C GLY A 161 -11.55 -11.21 -25.64
N ASP A 162 -11.01 -11.40 -24.43
CA ASP A 162 -11.43 -12.45 -23.50
C ASP A 162 -12.40 -11.94 -22.40
N GLN A 163 -13.39 -11.11 -22.76
CA GLN A 163 -14.49 -10.71 -21.86
C GLN A 163 -15.83 -11.29 -22.28
#